data_AF-W4LRK4-F1
#
_entry.id   AF-W4LRK4-F1
#
_cell.length_a   1.000
_cell.length_b   1.000
_cell.length_c   1.000
_cell.angle_alpha   90.00
_cell.angle_beta   90.00
_cell.angle_gamma   90.00
#
_symmetry.space_group_name_H-M   'P 1'
#
loop_
_entity.id
_entity.type
_entity.pdbx_description
1 polymer ?
#
loop_
_entity_poly.entity_id
_entity_poly.type
_entity_poly.pdbx_seq_one_letter_code
_entity_poly.pdbx_strand_id
1 'polypeptide(L)'
;KMFNYMEGVPMDSQRAGVDFAWETIPEYLDAIERRRGINVGALVGHSGIRRYVLGEASQEREATPEEIEAMKQLVREGIRAGALGFSVGNFVGQGEEIFGVKVPSSVATDKERYEIGSVLGELGTGVFQVSGGAPGGYRGPAMAARELSRLTGRPAMYNLLTQEINKPEEWKEHLELLEGFFREGIRAYGSCLSATAGPIFDLRSGLDGAEDEDMIDPGTVFTGMPTWDTVMAQ
;
A
#
# COMPACT_ATOMS: atom_id res chain seq x y z
N LYS A 1 7.94 -15.51 -5.44
CA LYS A 1 9.28 -14.88 -5.56
C LYS A 1 9.19 -13.37 -5.39
N MET A 2 8.42 -12.65 -6.21
CA MET A 2 8.23 -11.19 -6.11
C MET A 2 7.93 -10.67 -4.69
N PHE A 3 6.97 -11.26 -3.98
CA PHE A 3 6.55 -10.78 -2.65
C PHE A 3 7.69 -10.81 -1.60
N ASN A 4 8.61 -11.78 -1.68
CA ASN A 4 9.80 -11.85 -0.81
C ASN A 4 10.73 -10.65 -1.04
N TYR A 5 10.98 -10.28 -2.31
CA TYR A 5 11.86 -9.16 -2.64
C TYR A 5 11.26 -7.80 -2.29
N MET A 6 9.94 -7.64 -2.46
CA MET A 6 9.26 -6.36 -2.18
C MET A 6 9.11 -6.08 -0.69
N GLU A 7 8.81 -7.10 0.12
CA GLU A 7 8.56 -6.94 1.56
C GLU A 7 9.80 -7.23 2.41
N GLY A 8 10.90 -7.72 1.82
CA GLY A 8 12.11 -8.11 2.55
C GLY A 8 11.94 -9.30 3.49
N VAL A 9 10.86 -10.09 3.35
CA VAL A 9 10.56 -11.23 4.23
C VAL A 9 10.87 -12.56 3.52
N PRO A 10 11.83 -13.37 4.02
CA PRO A 10 12.19 -14.65 3.42
C PRO A 10 10.99 -15.60 3.23
N MET A 11 10.97 -16.32 2.10
CA MET A 11 9.87 -17.26 1.77
C MET A 11 9.65 -18.33 2.83
N ASP A 12 10.71 -18.83 3.46
CA ASP A 12 10.60 -19.87 4.49
C ASP A 12 9.93 -19.32 5.76
N SER A 13 10.23 -18.07 6.14
CA SER A 13 9.54 -17.37 7.23
C SER A 13 8.05 -17.19 6.92
N GLN A 14 7.71 -16.82 5.69
CA GLN A 14 6.30 -16.69 5.28
C GLN A 14 5.57 -18.04 5.35
N ARG A 15 6.19 -19.12 4.87
CA ARG A 15 5.60 -20.47 4.91
C ARG A 15 5.44 -21.01 6.33
N ALA A 16 6.35 -20.66 7.23
CA ALA A 16 6.27 -21.06 8.62
C ALA A 16 5.21 -20.25 9.40
N GLY A 17 5.04 -18.97 9.06
CA GLY A 17 4.18 -18.04 9.80
C GLY A 17 2.76 -17.86 9.25
N VAL A 18 2.51 -18.19 7.98
CA VAL A 18 1.22 -17.96 7.31
C VAL A 18 0.65 -19.28 6.80
N ASP A 19 -0.54 -19.63 7.28
CA ASP A 19 -1.35 -20.70 6.75
C ASP A 19 -2.18 -20.17 5.57
N PHE A 20 -1.64 -20.28 4.34
CA PHE A 20 -2.28 -19.83 3.10
C PHE A 20 -3.46 -20.71 2.72
N ALA A 21 -4.54 -20.63 3.50
CA ALA A 21 -5.73 -21.47 3.39
C ALA A 21 -6.91 -20.79 2.66
N TRP A 22 -6.62 -19.84 1.77
CA TRP A 22 -7.63 -19.08 1.01
C TRP A 22 -7.19 -18.87 -0.43
N GLU A 23 -8.16 -18.72 -1.33
CA GLU A 23 -7.95 -18.32 -2.72
C GLU A 23 -8.69 -17.02 -3.04
N THR A 24 -9.84 -16.81 -2.42
CA THR A 24 -10.69 -15.64 -2.65
C THR A 24 -10.55 -14.59 -1.53
N ILE A 25 -11.00 -13.35 -1.83
CA ILE A 25 -11.00 -12.26 -0.84
C ILE A 25 -11.94 -12.57 0.34
N PRO A 26 -13.17 -13.09 0.15
CA PRO A 26 -14.01 -13.53 1.27
C PRO A 26 -13.31 -14.57 2.16
N GLU A 27 -12.70 -15.60 1.58
CA GLU A 27 -11.98 -16.63 2.34
C GLU A 27 -10.78 -16.05 3.11
N TYR A 28 -10.08 -15.07 2.55
CA TYR A 28 -9.04 -14.33 3.27
C TYR A 28 -9.61 -13.61 4.49
N LEU A 29 -10.74 -12.92 4.33
CA LEU A 29 -11.42 -12.22 5.44
C LEU A 29 -11.86 -13.19 6.54
N ASP A 30 -12.39 -14.36 6.18
CA ASP A 30 -12.75 -15.42 7.12
C ASP A 30 -11.52 -16.02 7.81
N ALA A 31 -10.41 -16.19 7.09
CA ALA A 31 -9.18 -16.74 7.62
C ALA A 31 -8.58 -15.81 8.69
N ILE A 32 -8.59 -14.50 8.42
CA ILE A 32 -8.03 -13.53 9.36
C ILE A 32 -8.87 -13.33 10.62
N GLU A 33 -10.18 -13.59 10.59
CA GLU A 33 -11.06 -13.44 11.77
C GLU A 33 -10.67 -14.39 12.91
N ARG A 34 -10.09 -15.55 12.60
CA ARG A 34 -9.93 -16.68 13.53
C ARG A 34 -9.05 -16.39 14.75
N ARG A 35 -8.08 -15.47 14.67
CA ARG A 35 -7.09 -15.20 15.74
C ARG A 35 -6.54 -13.77 15.69
N ARG A 36 -7.22 -12.78 16.28
CA ARG A 36 -6.73 -11.38 16.30
C ARG A 36 -6.82 -10.75 17.69
N GLY A 37 -5.77 -10.03 18.08
CA GLY A 37 -5.78 -9.13 19.24
C GLY A 37 -6.12 -7.68 18.88
N ILE A 38 -6.31 -7.37 17.60
CA ILE A 38 -6.58 -6.02 17.07
C ILE A 38 -7.67 -6.06 16.00
N ASN A 39 -8.31 -4.92 15.76
CA ASN A 39 -9.19 -4.73 14.61
C ASN A 39 -8.36 -4.71 13.32
N VAL A 40 -8.87 -5.32 12.25
CA VAL A 40 -8.21 -5.32 10.94
C VAL A 40 -9.19 -4.94 9.85
N GLY A 41 -8.81 -3.94 9.06
CA GLY A 41 -9.49 -3.54 7.83
C GLY A 41 -8.63 -3.87 6.62
N ALA A 42 -9.14 -4.71 5.72
CA ALA A 42 -8.42 -5.10 4.51
C ALA A 42 -8.81 -4.23 3.32
N LEU A 43 -7.87 -4.00 2.40
CA LEU A 43 -8.11 -3.42 1.09
C LEU A 43 -7.85 -4.48 0.03
N VAL A 44 -8.61 -4.45 -1.06
CA VAL A 44 -8.33 -5.27 -2.24
C VAL A 44 -7.12 -4.69 -2.97
N GLY A 45 -6.06 -5.46 -3.14
CA GLY A 45 -4.82 -4.98 -3.76
C GLY A 45 -4.79 -5.15 -5.29
N HIS A 46 -4.57 -4.06 -6.03
CA HIS A 46 -4.50 -4.06 -7.50
C HIS A 46 -3.46 -5.05 -8.04
N SER A 47 -2.24 -5.06 -7.51
CA SER A 47 -1.21 -6.02 -7.94
C SER A 47 -1.62 -7.48 -7.70
N GLY A 48 -2.33 -7.76 -6.60
CA GLY A 48 -2.80 -9.10 -6.28
C GLY A 48 -3.86 -9.60 -7.26
N ILE A 49 -4.91 -8.80 -7.49
CA ILE A 49 -5.97 -9.18 -8.44
C ILE A 49 -5.46 -9.22 -9.89
N ARG A 50 -4.51 -8.34 -10.25
CA ARG A 50 -3.87 -8.36 -11.56
C ARG A 50 -3.08 -9.63 -11.78
N ARG A 51 -2.28 -10.04 -10.79
CA ARG A 51 -1.54 -11.30 -10.80
C ARG A 51 -2.47 -12.51 -10.87
N TYR A 52 -3.59 -12.47 -10.16
CA TYR A 52 -4.58 -13.55 -10.16
C TYR A 52 -5.23 -13.72 -11.54
N VAL A 53 -5.64 -12.64 -12.20
CA VAL A 53 -6.34 -12.70 -13.51
C VAL A 53 -5.37 -12.96 -14.68
N LEU A 54 -4.22 -12.30 -14.72
CA LEU A 54 -3.29 -12.37 -15.86
C LEU A 54 -2.16 -13.39 -15.69
N GLY A 55 -1.92 -13.90 -14.48
CA GLY A 55 -0.76 -14.75 -14.19
C GLY A 55 0.57 -14.03 -14.42
N GLU A 56 1.52 -14.71 -15.06
CA GLU A 56 2.85 -14.15 -15.42
C GLU A 56 2.75 -12.92 -16.34
N ALA A 57 1.76 -12.90 -17.24
CA ALA A 57 1.57 -11.77 -18.16
C ALA A 57 1.25 -10.45 -17.44
N SER A 58 0.87 -10.49 -16.16
CA SER A 58 0.61 -9.30 -15.33
C SER A 58 1.81 -8.34 -15.24
N GLN A 59 3.03 -8.86 -15.40
CA GLN A 59 4.28 -8.10 -15.36
C GLN A 59 4.81 -7.77 -16.76
N GLU A 60 4.15 -8.20 -17.83
CA GLU A 60 4.70 -8.12 -19.19
C GLU A 60 3.90 -7.19 -20.10
N ARG A 61 2.58 -7.15 -19.94
CA ARG A 61 1.66 -6.41 -20.81
C ARG A 61 0.55 -5.72 -20.03
N GLU A 62 -0.20 -4.87 -20.71
CA GLU A 62 -1.45 -4.28 -20.23
C GLU A 62 -2.59 -5.33 -20.18
N ALA A 63 -3.61 -5.09 -19.34
CA ALA A 63 -4.80 -5.94 -19.32
C ALA A 63 -5.70 -5.70 -20.53
N THR A 64 -6.36 -6.75 -21.01
CA THR A 64 -7.45 -6.63 -21.97
C THR A 64 -8.72 -6.12 -21.30
N PRO A 65 -9.72 -5.61 -22.05
CA PRO A 65 -11.00 -5.19 -21.49
C PRO A 65 -11.70 -6.28 -20.66
N GLU A 66 -11.61 -7.54 -21.07
CA GLU A 66 -12.22 -8.69 -20.38
C GLU A 66 -11.52 -8.96 -19.05
N GLU A 67 -10.19 -8.85 -19.01
CA GLU A 67 -9.40 -8.99 -17.79
C GLU A 67 -9.66 -7.83 -16.80
N ILE A 68 -9.87 -6.62 -17.31
CA ILE A 68 -10.30 -5.47 -16.48
C ILE A 68 -11.66 -5.75 -15.85
N GLU A 69 -12.62 -6.27 -16.61
CA GLU A 69 -13.94 -6.59 -16.04
C GLU A 69 -13.87 -7.75 -15.02
N ALA A 70 -13.00 -8.74 -15.24
CA ALA A 70 -12.73 -9.78 -14.25
C ALA A 70 -12.14 -9.19 -12.95
N MET A 71 -11.19 -8.27 -13.04
CA MET A 71 -10.64 -7.57 -11.88
C MET A 71 -11.69 -6.70 -11.17
N LYS A 72 -12.56 -6.02 -11.90
CA LYS A 72 -13.70 -5.27 -11.34
C LYS A 72 -14.63 -6.18 -10.54
N GLN A 73 -14.89 -7.39 -11.04
CA GLN A 73 -15.71 -8.36 -10.32
C GLN A 73 -15.08 -8.81 -9.00
N LEU A 74 -13.77 -9.02 -8.96
CA LEU A 74 -13.04 -9.35 -7.72
C LEU A 74 -13.10 -8.19 -6.71
N VAL A 75 -12.95 -6.94 -7.15
CA VAL A 75 -13.12 -5.77 -6.27
C VAL A 75 -14.55 -5.72 -5.73
N ARG A 76 -15.55 -5.92 -6.59
CA ARG A 76 -16.96 -5.92 -6.20
C ARG A 76 -17.28 -6.99 -5.16
N GLU A 77 -16.73 -8.19 -5.33
CA GLU A 77 -16.85 -9.29 -4.38
C GLU A 77 -16.17 -8.95 -3.05
N GLY A 78 -14.92 -8.47 -3.09
CA GLY A 78 -14.18 -8.10 -1.89
C GLY A 78 -14.89 -7.02 -1.06
N ILE A 79 -15.40 -5.97 -1.71
CA ILE A 79 -16.16 -4.92 -1.02
C ILE A 79 -17.45 -5.48 -0.39
N ARG A 80 -18.19 -6.35 -1.10
CA ARG A 80 -19.40 -6.99 -0.57
C ARG A 80 -19.11 -7.93 0.61
N ALA A 81 -17.94 -8.55 0.62
CA ALA A 81 -17.48 -9.41 1.70
C ALA A 81 -16.96 -8.64 2.93
N GLY A 82 -16.78 -7.32 2.82
CA GLY A 82 -16.37 -6.46 3.94
C GLY A 82 -14.98 -5.84 3.81
N ALA A 83 -14.31 -5.96 2.67
CA ALA A 83 -13.12 -5.15 2.40
C ALA A 83 -13.47 -3.67 2.46
N LEU A 84 -12.61 -2.87 3.07
CA LEU A 84 -12.84 -1.44 3.29
C LEU A 84 -12.61 -0.60 2.02
N GLY A 85 -12.01 -1.18 0.98
CA GLY A 85 -11.60 -0.40 -0.17
C GLY A 85 -10.65 -1.10 -1.13
N PHE A 86 -9.99 -0.28 -1.94
CA PHE A 86 -9.11 -0.72 -3.03
C PHE A 86 -7.77 0.00 -2.96
N SER A 87 -6.66 -0.74 -3.00
CA SER A 87 -5.32 -0.17 -3.02
C SER A 87 -4.67 -0.27 -4.40
N VAL A 88 -4.07 0.84 -4.83
CA VAL A 88 -3.42 1.01 -6.13
C VAL A 88 -2.03 1.60 -5.96
N GLY A 89 -1.13 1.30 -6.89
CA GLY A 89 0.19 1.93 -6.93
C GLY A 89 0.29 2.99 -8.01
N ASN A 90 1.02 4.06 -7.69
CA ASN A 90 1.47 5.10 -8.61
C ASN A 90 3.00 5.07 -8.70
N PHE A 91 3.52 4.34 -9.69
CA PHE A 91 4.95 4.16 -9.89
C PHE A 91 5.50 5.17 -10.90
N VAL A 92 6.67 5.72 -10.60
CA VAL A 92 7.46 6.48 -11.59
C VAL A 92 8.14 5.45 -12.49
N GLY A 93 8.03 5.59 -13.81
CA GLY A 93 8.55 4.60 -14.76
C GLY A 93 7.61 3.40 -14.91
N GLN A 94 6.64 3.50 -15.84
CA GLN A 94 5.70 2.41 -16.09
C GLN A 94 6.45 1.16 -16.55
N GLY A 95 6.29 0.07 -15.81
CA GLY A 95 6.92 -1.21 -16.08
C GLY A 95 8.40 -1.30 -15.71
N GLU A 96 8.96 -0.34 -15.00
CA GLU A 96 10.31 -0.44 -14.44
C GLU A 96 10.35 -1.43 -13.27
N GLU A 97 11.54 -1.99 -13.04
CA GLU A 97 11.80 -2.86 -11.90
C GLU A 97 11.95 -2.04 -10.62
N ILE A 98 11.37 -2.55 -9.55
CA ILE A 98 11.44 -1.99 -8.21
C ILE A 98 12.15 -3.03 -7.36
N PHE A 99 13.31 -2.69 -6.78
CA PHE A 99 14.15 -3.65 -6.06
C PHE A 99 14.49 -4.92 -6.88
N GLY A 100 14.73 -4.75 -8.19
CA GLY A 100 15.06 -5.86 -9.11
C GLY A 100 13.88 -6.77 -9.47
N VAL A 101 12.64 -6.37 -9.14
CA VAL A 101 11.43 -7.10 -9.53
C VAL A 101 10.39 -6.15 -10.14
N LYS A 102 9.75 -6.60 -11.21
CA LYS A 102 8.68 -5.82 -11.87
C LYS A 102 7.36 -6.03 -11.13
N VAL A 103 6.76 -4.99 -10.56
CA VAL A 103 5.48 -5.13 -9.83
C VAL A 103 4.31 -5.19 -10.83
N PRO A 104 3.33 -6.12 -10.71
CA PRO A 104 2.23 -6.25 -11.66
C PRO A 104 1.51 -4.94 -11.99
N SER A 105 1.16 -4.16 -10.96
CA SER A 105 0.50 -2.86 -11.16
C SER A 105 1.40 -1.76 -11.72
N SER A 106 2.73 -1.96 -11.83
CA SER A 106 3.60 -0.98 -12.50
C SER A 106 3.42 -0.97 -14.01
N VAL A 107 2.88 -2.05 -14.60
CA VAL A 107 2.58 -2.15 -16.04
C VAL A 107 1.21 -1.59 -16.39
N ALA A 108 0.31 -1.49 -15.40
CA ALA A 108 -1.05 -1.06 -15.60
C ALA A 108 -1.13 0.41 -16.06
N THR A 109 -2.10 0.70 -16.92
CA THR A 109 -2.39 2.06 -17.36
C THR A 109 -3.26 2.80 -16.34
N ASP A 110 -3.27 4.13 -16.42
CA ASP A 110 -4.22 4.94 -15.65
C ASP A 110 -5.68 4.59 -15.97
N LYS A 111 -5.97 4.23 -17.24
CA LYS A 111 -7.30 3.76 -17.65
C LYS A 111 -7.70 2.51 -16.87
N GLU A 112 -6.83 1.50 -16.83
CA GLU A 112 -7.08 0.29 -16.04
C GLU A 112 -7.33 0.63 -14.57
N ARG A 113 -6.47 1.46 -13.96
CA ARG A 113 -6.60 1.87 -12.56
C ARG A 113 -7.96 2.51 -12.27
N TYR A 114 -8.40 3.43 -13.12
CA TYR A 114 -9.64 4.18 -12.90
C TYR A 114 -10.89 3.37 -13.26
N GLU A 115 -10.84 2.49 -14.27
CA GLU A 115 -11.96 1.58 -14.58
C GLU A 115 -12.18 0.54 -13.49
N ILE A 116 -11.12 0.02 -12.87
CA ILE A 116 -11.26 -0.87 -11.71
C ILE A 116 -11.77 -0.06 -10.51
N GLY A 117 -11.24 1.15 -10.30
CA GLY A 117 -11.66 2.04 -9.23
C GLY A 117 -13.13 2.47 -9.31
N SER A 118 -13.73 2.53 -10.51
CA SER A 118 -15.14 2.93 -10.68
C SER A 118 -16.11 2.09 -9.86
N VAL A 119 -15.75 0.83 -9.57
CA VAL A 119 -16.56 -0.10 -8.76
C VAL A 119 -16.90 0.49 -7.39
N LEU A 120 -15.98 1.20 -6.74
CA LEU A 120 -16.25 1.81 -5.44
C LEU A 120 -17.25 2.98 -5.56
N GLY A 121 -17.23 3.70 -6.68
CA GLY A 121 -18.23 4.71 -7.02
C GLY A 121 -19.60 4.10 -7.30
N GLU A 122 -19.64 3.03 -8.11
CA GLU A 122 -20.86 2.26 -8.42
C GLU A 122 -21.54 1.72 -7.16
N LEU A 123 -20.75 1.21 -6.20
CA LEU A 123 -21.24 0.68 -4.93
C LEU A 123 -21.53 1.78 -3.89
N GLY A 124 -21.07 3.01 -4.11
CA GLY A 124 -21.25 4.13 -3.18
C GLY A 124 -20.51 3.97 -1.84
N THR A 125 -19.55 3.06 -1.75
CA THR A 125 -18.83 2.72 -0.50
C THR A 125 -17.34 2.45 -0.73
N GLY A 126 -16.60 2.33 0.37
CA GLY A 126 -15.18 2.05 0.37
C GLY A 126 -14.29 3.29 0.24
N VAL A 127 -12.98 3.09 0.42
CA VAL A 127 -11.92 4.11 0.32
C VAL A 127 -10.79 3.64 -0.59
N PHE A 128 -10.04 4.57 -1.18
CA PHE A 128 -8.81 4.23 -1.89
C PHE A 128 -7.58 4.43 -1.02
N GLN A 129 -6.57 3.59 -1.25
CA GLN A 129 -5.19 3.87 -0.83
C GLN A 129 -4.30 3.88 -2.08
N VAL A 130 -3.52 4.94 -2.24
CA VAL A 130 -2.58 5.10 -3.35
C VAL A 130 -1.16 5.03 -2.79
N SER A 131 -0.43 3.99 -3.17
CA SER A 131 1.00 3.85 -2.86
C SER A 131 1.88 4.55 -3.90
N GLY A 132 3.11 4.85 -3.52
CA GLY A 132 4.07 5.62 -4.30
C GLY A 132 4.68 6.74 -3.45
N GLY A 133 5.33 7.70 -4.10
CA GLY A 133 5.77 8.94 -3.44
C GLY A 133 7.23 9.00 -3.02
N ALA A 134 7.90 7.87 -2.81
CA ALA A 134 9.32 7.82 -2.47
C ALA A 134 10.08 6.89 -3.44
N PRO A 135 11.23 7.31 -4.01
CA PRO A 135 11.82 8.65 -3.99
C PRO A 135 11.12 9.63 -4.97
N GLY A 136 10.06 9.20 -5.67
CA GLY A 136 9.43 9.91 -6.78
C GLY A 136 8.64 11.18 -6.46
N GLY A 137 8.57 11.60 -5.20
CA GLY A 137 7.82 12.77 -4.72
C GLY A 137 6.31 12.55 -4.62
N TYR A 138 5.66 13.37 -3.80
CA TYR A 138 4.24 13.23 -3.44
C TYR A 138 3.24 13.56 -4.58
N ARG A 139 3.66 14.33 -5.60
CA ARG A 139 2.71 14.90 -6.60
C ARG A 139 2.01 13.83 -7.44
N GLY A 140 2.73 12.81 -7.91
CA GLY A 140 2.15 11.70 -8.69
C GLY A 140 1.01 10.99 -7.94
N PRO A 141 1.27 10.38 -6.77
CA PRO A 141 0.23 9.72 -6.00
C PRO A 141 -0.88 10.67 -5.54
N ALA A 142 -0.56 11.94 -5.24
CA ALA A 142 -1.57 12.95 -4.92
C ALA A 142 -2.57 13.17 -6.07
N MET A 143 -2.07 13.29 -7.31
CA MET A 143 -2.92 13.48 -8.48
C MET A 143 -3.75 12.23 -8.83
N ALA A 144 -3.17 11.04 -8.67
CA ALA A 144 -3.91 9.79 -8.82
C ALA A 144 -5.03 9.65 -7.77
N ALA A 145 -4.75 10.00 -6.51
CA ALA A 145 -5.76 10.02 -5.43
C ALA A 145 -6.86 11.05 -5.71
N ARG A 146 -6.49 12.25 -6.17
CA ARG A 146 -7.43 13.29 -6.62
C ARG A 146 -8.36 12.75 -7.70
N GLU A 147 -7.81 12.11 -8.72
CA GLU A 147 -8.60 11.65 -9.87
C GLU A 147 -9.55 10.52 -9.51
N LEU A 148 -9.09 9.54 -8.72
CA LEU A 148 -9.96 8.50 -8.16
C LEU A 148 -11.12 9.09 -7.35
N SER A 149 -10.83 10.06 -6.48
CA SER A 149 -11.86 10.71 -5.67
C SER A 149 -12.84 11.52 -6.53
N ARG A 150 -12.33 12.26 -7.52
CA ARG A 150 -13.16 13.05 -8.45
C ARG A 150 -14.11 12.18 -9.28
N LEU A 151 -13.62 11.06 -9.81
CA LEU A 151 -14.40 10.18 -10.68
C LEU A 151 -15.47 9.37 -9.93
N THR A 152 -15.24 9.05 -8.66
CA THR A 152 -16.08 8.10 -7.92
C THR A 152 -16.84 8.72 -6.76
N GLY A 153 -16.48 9.94 -6.35
CA GLY A 153 -16.98 10.57 -5.12
C GLY A 153 -16.51 9.89 -3.83
N ARG A 154 -15.57 8.94 -3.91
CA ARG A 154 -15.06 8.19 -2.76
C ARG A 154 -13.79 8.84 -2.17
N PRO A 155 -13.53 8.73 -0.87
CA PRO A 155 -12.29 9.19 -0.27
C PRO A 155 -11.07 8.43 -0.80
N ALA A 156 -9.95 9.12 -1.02
CA ALA A 156 -8.68 8.51 -1.39
C ALA A 156 -7.57 9.00 -0.47
N MET A 157 -6.82 8.09 0.14
CA MET A 157 -5.60 8.42 0.89
C MET A 157 -4.36 8.07 0.06
N TYR A 158 -3.27 8.81 0.26
CA TYR A 158 -1.98 8.47 -0.34
C TYR A 158 -0.82 8.69 0.62
N ASN A 159 0.25 7.93 0.41
CA ASN A 159 1.49 8.06 1.16
C ASN A 159 2.51 8.89 0.35
N LEU A 160 3.41 9.65 0.96
CA LEU A 160 3.47 10.11 2.36
C LEU A 160 3.75 11.62 2.34
N LEU A 161 3.15 12.37 3.26
CA LEU A 161 3.57 13.72 3.60
C LEU A 161 4.75 13.64 4.57
N THR A 162 5.90 14.11 4.12
CA THR A 162 7.19 14.00 4.83
C THR A 162 7.84 15.36 5.02
N GLN A 163 8.60 15.48 6.10
CA GLN A 163 9.61 16.53 6.24
C GLN A 163 10.93 16.00 5.69
N GLU A 164 11.37 16.51 4.55
CA GLU A 164 12.68 16.17 3.99
C GLU A 164 13.71 17.23 4.38
N ILE A 165 14.89 16.81 4.84
CA ILE A 165 16.00 17.73 5.20
C ILE A 165 16.40 18.59 3.99
N ASN A 166 16.43 17.99 2.80
CA ASN A 166 16.84 18.67 1.57
C ASN A 166 15.72 19.52 0.95
N LYS A 167 14.49 19.43 1.47
CA LYS A 167 13.33 20.19 0.99
C LYS A 167 12.46 20.65 2.17
N PRO A 168 12.96 21.55 3.02
CA PRO A 168 12.36 21.84 4.32
C PRO A 168 10.95 22.46 4.24
N GLU A 169 10.56 22.98 3.08
CA GLU A 169 9.29 23.68 2.84
C GLU A 169 8.28 22.86 2.01
N GLU A 170 8.66 21.69 1.48
CA GLU A 170 7.81 20.89 0.55
C GLU A 170 6.48 20.46 1.20
N TRP A 171 6.48 20.22 2.52
CA TRP A 171 5.25 19.90 3.25
C TRP A 171 4.22 21.05 3.20
N LYS A 172 4.64 22.31 3.12
CA LYS A 172 3.72 23.46 2.99
C LYS A 172 3.08 23.48 1.61
N GLU A 173 3.88 23.31 0.56
CA GLU A 173 3.38 23.18 -0.82
C GLU A 173 2.42 22.00 -0.98
N HIS A 174 2.69 20.90 -0.26
CA HIS A 174 1.83 19.73 -0.20
C HIS A 174 0.50 20.05 0.49
N LEU A 175 0.51 20.75 1.64
CA LEU A 175 -0.73 21.18 2.30
C LEU A 175 -1.55 22.16 1.47
N GLU A 176 -0.92 23.11 0.78
CA GLU A 176 -1.59 24.04 -0.14
C GLU A 176 -2.26 23.30 -1.30
N LEU A 177 -1.60 22.27 -1.85
CA LEU A 177 -2.18 21.41 -2.88
C LEU A 177 -3.43 20.68 -2.36
N LEU A 178 -3.34 20.08 -1.16
CA LEU A 178 -4.47 19.40 -0.53
C LEU A 178 -5.64 20.35 -0.23
N GLU A 179 -5.35 21.58 0.21
CA GLU A 179 -6.37 22.60 0.40
C GLU A 179 -7.11 22.91 -0.90
N GLY A 180 -6.38 23.02 -2.02
CA GLY A 180 -6.96 23.16 -3.35
C GLY A 180 -7.95 22.03 -3.68
N PHE A 181 -7.56 20.79 -3.41
CA PHE A 181 -8.44 19.63 -3.62
C PHE A 181 -9.73 19.72 -2.79
N PHE A 182 -9.62 20.08 -1.51
CA PHE A 182 -10.80 20.19 -0.65
C PHE A 182 -11.73 21.32 -1.06
N ARG A 183 -11.21 22.45 -1.57
CA ARG A 183 -12.02 23.55 -2.12
C ARG A 183 -12.82 23.13 -3.36
N GLU A 184 -12.28 22.21 -4.16
CA GLU A 184 -12.98 21.59 -5.30
C GLU A 184 -13.99 20.50 -4.88
N GLY A 185 -14.13 20.20 -3.58
CA GLY A 185 -14.98 19.12 -3.07
C GLY A 185 -14.35 17.73 -3.18
N ILE A 186 -13.09 17.63 -3.59
CA ILE A 186 -12.36 16.37 -3.75
C ILE A 186 -11.84 15.92 -2.39
N ARG A 187 -11.99 14.62 -2.09
CA ARG A 187 -11.64 14.02 -0.80
C ARG A 187 -10.37 13.17 -0.91
N ALA A 188 -9.27 13.83 -1.25
CA ALA A 188 -7.94 13.24 -1.26
C ALA A 188 -7.15 13.64 0.00
N TYR A 189 -6.54 12.68 0.68
CA TYR A 189 -5.88 12.86 1.96
C TYR A 189 -4.42 12.40 1.89
N GLY A 190 -3.49 13.27 2.27
CA GLY A 190 -2.11 12.86 2.52
C GLY A 190 -2.01 12.14 3.87
N SER A 191 -1.40 10.97 3.88
CA SER A 191 -1.00 10.28 5.11
C SER A 191 0.33 10.84 5.61
N CYS A 192 0.50 10.94 6.92
CA CYS A 192 1.78 11.28 7.55
C CYS A 192 2.12 10.24 8.62
N LEU A 193 3.41 10.11 8.93
CA LEU A 193 3.85 9.29 10.04
C LEU A 193 3.80 10.11 11.32
N SER A 194 3.34 9.49 12.41
CA SER A 194 3.40 10.06 13.76
C SER A 194 4.79 9.95 14.39
N ALA A 195 5.69 9.20 13.76
CA ALA A 195 7.07 8.99 14.19
C ALA A 195 8.05 9.31 13.05
N THR A 196 9.29 9.64 13.42
CA THR A 196 10.38 9.76 12.46
C THR A 196 10.62 8.40 11.81
N ALA A 197 10.52 8.35 10.47
CA ALA A 197 10.98 7.22 9.68
C ALA A 197 12.09 7.69 8.74
N GLY A 198 13.11 6.84 8.61
CA GLY A 198 14.33 7.12 7.88
C GLY A 198 15.56 6.93 8.77
N PRO A 199 16.75 6.87 8.16
CA PRO A 199 18.00 6.65 8.89
C PRO A 199 18.24 7.83 9.85
N ILE A 200 18.36 7.51 11.14
CA ILE A 200 18.72 8.49 12.16
C ILE A 200 20.24 8.44 12.32
N PHE A 201 20.92 9.48 11.86
CA PHE A 201 22.34 9.65 12.19
C PHE A 201 22.47 10.19 13.62
N ASP A 202 22.87 9.31 14.52
CA ASP A 202 23.17 9.61 15.91
C ASP A 202 24.63 9.21 16.19
N LEU A 203 25.40 10.11 16.81
CA LEU A 203 26.79 9.85 17.23
C LEU A 203 26.94 8.68 18.22
N ARG A 204 25.84 8.24 18.86
CA ARG A 204 25.79 7.04 19.71
C ARG A 204 25.75 5.74 18.90
N SER A 205 25.20 5.78 17.69
CA SER A 205 25.00 4.61 16.82
C SER A 205 26.24 4.27 15.98
N GLY A 206 27.26 5.13 15.95
CA GLY A 206 28.46 4.95 15.14
C GLY A 206 28.19 5.00 13.63
N LEU A 207 29.23 4.74 12.82
CA LEU A 207 29.08 4.52 11.37
C LEU A 207 28.66 3.08 11.03
N ASP A 208 28.60 2.21 12.05
CA ASP A 208 28.21 0.81 11.98
C ASP A 208 26.74 0.63 12.45
N GLY A 209 25.92 1.65 12.23
CA GLY A 209 24.52 1.66 12.67
C GLY A 209 23.69 0.62 11.92
N ALA A 210 22.63 0.15 12.57
CA ALA A 210 21.73 -0.89 12.06
C ALA A 210 21.33 -0.64 10.59
N GLU A 211 21.70 -1.56 9.70
CA GLU A 211 21.27 -1.56 8.29
C GLU A 211 19.83 -2.09 8.18
N ASP A 212 19.20 -2.00 6.99
CA ASP A 212 17.85 -2.56 6.79
C ASP A 212 17.79 -4.07 7.13
N GLU A 213 18.91 -4.79 7.00
CA GLU A 213 19.07 -6.19 7.42
C GLU A 213 19.10 -6.36 8.94
N ASP A 214 19.45 -5.33 9.71
CA ASP A 214 19.40 -5.37 11.17
C ASP A 214 17.98 -5.10 11.69
N MET A 215 17.12 -4.40 10.94
CA MET A 215 15.72 -4.11 11.33
C MET A 215 14.79 -5.34 11.27
N ILE A 216 15.23 -6.43 10.65
CA ILE A 216 14.52 -7.73 10.62
C ILE A 216 14.99 -8.68 11.73
N ASP A 217 16.04 -8.34 12.49
CA ASP A 217 16.39 -9.05 13.72
C ASP A 217 15.46 -8.59 14.86
N PRO A 218 14.62 -9.46 15.45
CA PRO A 218 13.82 -9.11 16.62
C PRO A 218 14.67 -8.59 17.78
N GLY A 219 15.94 -8.98 17.84
CA GLY A 219 16.90 -8.58 18.87
C GLY A 219 17.26 -7.09 18.85
N THR A 220 17.21 -6.42 17.69
CA THR A 220 17.63 -5.01 17.51
C THR A 220 16.46 -4.03 17.69
N VAL A 221 15.26 -4.36 17.20
CA VAL A 221 14.07 -3.51 17.32
C VAL A 221 13.56 -3.44 18.76
N PHE A 222 13.71 -4.53 19.51
CA PHE A 222 13.21 -4.65 20.89
C PHE A 222 14.33 -4.65 21.94
N THR A 223 15.57 -4.29 21.59
CA THR A 223 16.67 -4.24 22.55
C THR A 223 16.33 -3.26 23.69
N GLY A 224 16.27 -3.75 24.92
CA GLY A 224 16.00 -2.93 26.11
C GLY A 224 14.51 -2.67 26.40
N MET A 225 13.58 -3.18 25.59
CA MET A 225 12.17 -3.20 25.96
C MET A 225 11.86 -4.37 26.91
N PRO A 226 11.05 -4.16 27.96
CA PRO A 226 10.62 -5.25 28.83
C PRO A 226 9.78 -6.25 28.02
N THR A 227 10.02 -7.54 28.24
CA THR A 227 9.20 -8.59 27.63
C THR A 227 7.74 -8.45 28.09
N TRP A 228 6.80 -8.95 27.29
CA TRP A 228 5.38 -8.90 27.63
C TRP A 228 5.09 -9.54 28.99
N ASP A 229 5.79 -10.62 29.34
CA ASP A 229 5.71 -11.26 30.65
C ASP A 229 6.18 -10.34 31.79
N THR A 230 7.18 -9.48 31.54
CA THR A 230 7.66 -8.48 32.52
C THR A 230 6.66 -7.36 32.71
N VAL A 231 5.96 -6.93 31.65
CA VAL A 231 4.92 -5.90 31.72
C VAL A 231 3.69 -6.43 32.47
N MET A 232 3.30 -7.68 32.23
CA MET A 232 2.12 -8.30 32.86
C MET A 232 2.34 -8.75 34.30
N ALA A 233 3.60 -8.77 34.77
CA ALA A 233 3.96 -9.11 36.14
C ALA A 233 3.95 -7.90 37.11
N GLN A 234 3.66 -6.70 36.62
CA GLN A 234 3.44 -5.47 37.41
C GLN A 234 1.95 -5.22 37.66
#